data_AF-N8Z2R1-F1
#
_entry.id   AF-N8Z2R1-F1
#
_cell.length_a   1.000
_cell.length_b   1.000
_cell.length_c   1.000
_cell.angle_alpha   90.00
_cell.angle_beta   90.00
_cell.angle_gamma   90.00
#
_symmetry.space_group_name_H-M   'P 1'
#
loop_
_entity.id
_entity.type
_entity.pdbx_description
1 polymer ?
#
loop_
_entity_poly.entity_id
_entity_poly.type
_entity_poly.pdbx_seq_one_letter_code
_entity_poly.pdbx_strand_id
1 'polypeptide(L)'
;MNKVKAESLQHAREQIDAIDTALVELIAARQFYVDQTTRFKKTETDLQSPERMEQVVENVKAQAQKQGIDPVFIEHLYREMFQHFIQRELKEFRP
;
A
#
# COMPACT_ATOMS: atom_id res chain seq x y z
N MET A 1 -2.03 -13.97 -9.36
CA MET A 1 -3.25 -14.73 -9.05
C MET A 1 -3.86 -15.24 -10.34
N ASN A 2 -4.28 -16.51 -10.36
CA ASN A 2 -5.02 -17.04 -11.50
C ASN A 2 -6.41 -16.39 -11.50
N LYS A 3 -6.76 -15.72 -12.61
CA LYS A 3 -8.09 -15.13 -12.79
C LYS A 3 -8.98 -16.19 -13.40
N VAL A 4 -9.97 -16.68 -12.65
CA VAL A 4 -11.00 -17.60 -13.15
C VAL A 4 -12.23 -16.80 -13.56
N LYS A 5 -12.94 -17.27 -14.60
CA LYS A 5 -14.20 -16.65 -15.00
C LYS A 5 -15.25 -16.98 -13.94
N ALA A 6 -15.90 -15.96 -13.39
CA ALA A 6 -16.98 -16.17 -12.44
C ALA A 6 -18.18 -16.84 -13.12
N GLU A 7 -18.78 -17.81 -12.45
CA GLU A 7 -19.93 -18.59 -12.94
C GLU A 7 -21.26 -18.07 -12.35
N SER A 8 -21.20 -17.26 -11.30
CA SER A 8 -22.34 -16.60 -10.67
C SER A 8 -21.89 -15.33 -9.95
N LEU A 9 -22.85 -14.48 -9.55
CA LEU A 9 -22.57 -13.31 -8.71
C LEU A 9 -21.98 -13.72 -7.35
N GLN A 10 -22.46 -14.83 -6.78
CA GLN A 10 -21.96 -15.36 -5.52
C GLN A 10 -20.49 -15.79 -5.65
N HIS A 11 -20.16 -16.55 -6.70
CA HIS A 11 -18.79 -16.95 -6.96
C HIS A 11 -17.88 -15.72 -7.19
N ALA A 12 -18.34 -14.69 -7.91
CA ALA A 12 -17.57 -13.46 -8.08
C ALA A 12 -17.25 -12.77 -6.75
N ARG A 13 -18.23 -12.72 -5.82
CA ARG A 13 -18.04 -12.14 -4.49
C ARG A 13 -17.05 -12.93 -3.65
N GLU A 14 -17.11 -14.26 -3.68
CA GLU A 14 -16.14 -15.10 -2.98
C GLU A 14 -14.70 -14.88 -3.46
N GLN A 15 -14.50 -14.68 -4.77
CA GLN A 15 -13.19 -14.34 -5.32
C GLN A 15 -12.73 -12.94 -4.88
N ILE A 16 -13.63 -11.97 -4.78
CA ILE A 16 -13.34 -10.62 -4.27
C ILE A 16 -12.98 -10.68 -2.78
N ASP A 17 -13.76 -11.39 -1.96
CA ASP A 17 -13.51 -11.52 -0.53
C ASP A 17 -12.14 -12.16 -0.25
N ALA A 18 -11.73 -13.13 -1.07
CA ALA A 18 -10.39 -13.72 -1.00
C ALA A 18 -9.29 -12.72 -1.37
N ILE A 19 -9.52 -11.87 -2.39
CA ILE A 19 -8.60 -10.77 -2.75
C ILE A 19 -8.49 -9.77 -1.60
N ASP A 20 -9.61 -9.36 -1.02
CA ASP A 20 -9.66 -8.37 0.04
C ASP A 20 -8.94 -8.88 1.30
N THR A 21 -9.11 -10.16 1.63
CA THR A 21 -8.35 -10.83 2.71
C THR A 21 -6.84 -10.74 2.44
N ALA A 22 -6.41 -11.11 1.23
CA ALA A 22 -5.00 -11.06 0.86
C ALA A 22 -4.45 -9.62 0.83
N LEU A 23 -5.25 -8.63 0.41
CA LEU A 23 -4.87 -7.22 0.45
C LEU A 23 -4.61 -6.75 1.87
N VAL A 24 -5.48 -7.10 2.83
CA VAL A 24 -5.29 -6.76 4.25
C VAL A 24 -4.01 -7.40 4.80
N GLU A 25 -3.76 -8.68 4.50
CA GLU A 25 -2.52 -9.36 4.92
C GLU A 25 -1.26 -8.69 4.35
N LEU A 26 -1.29 -8.32 3.06
CA LEU A 26 -0.18 -7.62 2.41
C LEU A 26 0.05 -6.22 2.99
N ILE A 27 -1.02 -5.48 3.28
CA ILE A 27 -0.93 -4.17 3.93
C ILE A 27 -0.35 -4.30 5.33
N ALA A 28 -0.78 -5.30 6.12
CA ALA A 28 -0.25 -5.58 7.44
C ALA A 28 1.25 -5.94 7.40
N ALA A 29 1.67 -6.78 6.44
CA ALA A 29 3.07 -7.11 6.22
C ALA A 29 3.89 -5.86 5.82
N ARG A 30 3.35 -5.03 4.91
CA ARG A 30 3.99 -3.76 4.53
C ARG A 30 4.15 -2.83 5.73
N GLN A 31 3.12 -2.73 6.57
CA GLN A 31 3.11 -1.93 7.78
C GLN A 31 4.20 -2.38 8.75
N PHE A 32 4.33 -3.69 8.98
CA PHE A 32 5.39 -4.26 9.81
C PHE A 32 6.78 -3.82 9.34
N TYR A 33 7.06 -3.87 8.04
CA TYR A 33 8.36 -3.42 7.51
C TYR A 33 8.57 -1.91 7.65
N VAL A 34 7.53 -1.09 7.48
CA VAL A 34 7.63 0.36 7.74
C VAL A 34 8.04 0.60 9.20
N ASP A 35 7.42 -0.09 10.16
CA ASP A 35 7.76 0.03 11.58
C ASP A 35 9.20 -0.40 11.88
N GLN A 36 9.69 -1.43 11.18
CA GLN A 36 11.10 -1.81 11.27
C GLN A 36 12.04 -0.74 10.72
N THR A 37 11.59 0.11 9.79
CA THR A 37 12.42 1.21 9.27
C THR A 37 12.49 2.39 10.24
N THR A 38 11.48 2.59 11.08
CA THR A 38 11.39 3.72 12.01
C THR A 38 12.61 3.81 12.93
N ARG A 39 13.16 2.68 13.38
CA ARG A 39 14.38 2.64 14.22
C ARG A 39 15.64 3.19 13.56
N PHE A 40 15.65 3.35 12.24
CA PHE A 40 16.78 3.91 11.49
C PHE A 40 16.59 5.41 11.18
N LYS A 41 15.39 5.95 11.41
CA LYS A 41 15.02 7.33 11.12
C LYS A 41 15.25 8.18 12.37
N LYS A 42 15.96 9.30 12.24
CA LYS A 42 16.39 10.13 13.39
C LYS A 42 15.70 11.50 13.45
N THR A 43 15.09 11.91 12.35
CA THR A 43 14.45 13.22 12.22
C THR A 43 13.03 13.07 11.65
N GLU A 44 12.19 14.08 11.82
CA GLU A 44 10.86 14.11 11.20
C GLU A 44 10.93 14.06 9.67
N THR A 45 11.97 14.63 9.06
CA THR A 45 12.20 14.54 7.62
C THR A 45 12.50 13.11 7.18
N ASP A 46 13.27 12.36 7.98
CA ASP A 46 13.50 10.93 7.73
C ASP A 46 12.20 10.12 7.85
N LEU A 47 11.31 10.49 8.78
CA LEU A 47 9.96 9.89 8.92
C LEU A 47 9.13 10.10 7.66
N GLN A 48 9.09 11.33 7.15
CA GLN A 48 8.29 11.68 5.98
C GLN A 48 8.83 11.10 4.66
N SER A 49 10.15 10.94 4.54
CA SER A 49 10.81 10.28 3.40
C SER A 49 10.21 10.66 2.01
N PRO A 50 10.14 11.95 1.64
CA PRO A 50 9.40 12.41 0.45
C PRO A 50 9.93 11.81 -0.86
N GLU A 51 11.26 11.70 -1.03
CA GLU A 51 11.85 11.07 -2.21
C GLU A 51 11.45 9.60 -2.35
N ARG A 52 11.39 8.87 -1.23
CA ARG A 52 10.97 7.47 -1.23
C ARG A 52 9.49 7.33 -1.59
N MET A 53 8.64 8.25 -1.13
CA MET A 53 7.23 8.27 -1.50
C MET A 53 7.06 8.39 -3.02
N GLU A 54 7.70 9.36 -3.66
CA GLU A 54 7.61 9.55 -5.10
C GLU A 54 8.15 8.34 -5.88
N GLN A 55 9.26 7.74 -5.43
CA GLN A 55 9.76 6.50 -6.04
C GLN A 55 8.75 5.35 -5.94
N VAL A 56 8.05 5.19 -4.81
CA VAL A 56 7.01 4.15 -4.68
C VAL A 56 5.84 4.46 -5.60
N VAL A 57 5.37 5.71 -5.64
CA VAL A 57 4.25 6.16 -6.47
C VAL A 57 4.51 5.89 -7.95
N GLU A 58 5.69 6.27 -8.46
CA GLU A 58 6.03 6.04 -9.87
C GLU A 58 6.08 4.54 -10.22
N ASN A 59 6.61 3.71 -9.32
CA ASN A 59 6.65 2.26 -9.53
C ASN A 59 5.24 1.65 -9.60
N VAL A 60 4.34 2.06 -8.71
CA VAL A 60 2.97 1.50 -8.67
C VAL A 60 2.12 2.02 -9.81
N LYS A 61 2.34 3.25 -10.29
CA LYS A 61 1.71 3.78 -11.50
C LYS A 61 2.15 3.00 -12.73
N ALA A 62 3.44 2.72 -12.87
CA ALA A 62 3.95 1.88 -13.96
C ALA A 62 3.37 0.45 -13.89
N GLN A 63 3.19 -0.10 -12.69
CA GLN A 63 2.53 -1.40 -12.51
C GLN A 63 1.04 -1.34 -12.86
N ALA A 64 0.34 -0.28 -12.47
CA ALA A 64 -1.07 -0.05 -12.78
C ALA A 64 -1.31 -0.05 -14.30
N GLN A 65 -0.48 0.71 -15.03
CA GLN A 65 -0.52 0.74 -16.49
C GLN A 65 -0.35 -0.64 -17.11
N LYS A 66 0.63 -1.42 -16.63
CA LYS A 66 0.88 -2.80 -17.11
C LYS A 66 -0.30 -3.75 -16.86
N GLN A 67 -1.07 -3.50 -15.81
CA GLN A 67 -2.24 -4.31 -15.44
C GLN A 67 -3.56 -3.79 -16.05
N GLY A 68 -3.52 -2.66 -16.78
CA GLY A 68 -4.70 -2.06 -17.39
C GLY A 68 -5.67 -1.42 -16.39
N ILE A 69 -5.16 -0.99 -15.23
CA ILE A 69 -5.95 -0.28 -14.21
C ILE A 69 -5.53 1.20 -14.16
N ASP A 70 -6.44 2.07 -13.72
CA ASP A 70 -6.20 3.52 -13.68
C ASP A 70 -5.01 3.87 -12.77
N PRO A 71 -3.90 4.43 -13.31
CA PRO A 71 -2.73 4.79 -12.53
C PRO A 71 -3.00 5.89 -11.50
N VAL A 72 -3.94 6.80 -11.78
CA VAL A 72 -4.29 7.90 -10.87
C VAL A 72 -4.97 7.36 -9.62
N PHE A 73 -5.89 6.41 -9.80
CA PHE A 73 -6.51 5.70 -8.68
C PHE A 73 -5.49 4.97 -7.81
N ILE A 74 -4.55 4.24 -8.42
CA ILE A 74 -3.49 3.52 -7.69
C ILE A 74 -2.56 4.49 -6.96
N GLU A 75 -2.21 5.62 -7.58
CA GLU A 75 -1.45 6.68 -6.92
C GLU A 75 -2.14 7.18 -5.65
N HIS A 76 -3.43 7.50 -5.72
CA HIS A 76 -4.17 7.97 -4.54
C HIS A 76 -4.17 6.94 -3.40
N LEU A 77 -4.44 5.67 -3.70
CA LEU A 77 -4.41 4.61 -2.69
C LEU A 77 -3.05 4.51 -1.98
N TYR A 78 -1.96 4.60 -2.74
CA TYR A 78 -0.62 4.53 -2.16
C TYR A 78 -0.25 5.77 -1.38
N ARG A 79 -0.66 6.97 -1.82
CA ARG A 79 -0.43 8.22 -1.08
C ARG A 79 -1.18 8.22 0.26
N GLU A 80 -2.44 7.81 0.27
CA GLU A 80 -3.24 7.66 1.50
C GLU A 80 -2.59 6.65 2.47
N MET A 81 -2.21 5.47 1.97
CA MET A 81 -1.54 4.46 2.78
C MET A 81 -0.21 4.98 3.37
N PHE A 82 0.56 5.75 2.58
CA PHE A 82 1.82 6.31 3.05
C PHE A 82 1.60 7.37 4.13
N GLN A 83 0.64 8.29 3.92
CA GLN A 83 0.25 9.29 4.91
C GLN A 83 -0.21 8.66 6.21
N HIS A 84 -1.02 7.60 6.14
CA HIS A 84 -1.46 6.85 7.31
C HIS A 84 -0.27 6.31 8.13
N PHE A 85 0.72 5.71 7.47
CA PHE A 85 1.89 5.19 8.16
C PHE A 85 2.77 6.28 8.77
N ILE A 86 3.02 7.38 8.06
CA ILE A 86 3.76 8.53 8.62
C ILE A 86 3.07 9.06 9.87
N GLN A 87 1.74 9.27 9.82
CA GLN A 87 1.00 9.79 10.98
C GLN A 87 1.08 8.86 12.19
N ARG A 88 1.11 7.53 11.97
CA ARG A 88 1.31 6.57 13.04
C ARG A 88 2.73 6.60 13.59
N GLU A 89 3.76 6.61 12.72
CA GLU A 89 5.16 6.74 13.13
C GLU A 89 5.39 8.02 13.96
N LEU A 90 4.83 9.16 13.53
CA LEU A 90 4.94 10.44 14.24
C LEU A 90 4.30 10.41 15.63
N LYS A 91 3.24 9.61 15.85
CA LYS A 91 2.63 9.43 17.18
C LYS A 91 3.51 8.58 18.10
N GLU A 92 4.26 7.64 17.54
CA GLU A 92 5.16 6.76 18.28
C GLU A 92 6.54 7.40 18.51
N PHE A 93 6.90 8.37 17.67
CA PHE A 93 8.13 9.15 17.80
C PHE A 93 8.07 10.07 19.03
N ARG A 94 8.80 9.71 20.08
CA ARG A 94 9.11 10.60 21.19
C ARG A 94 10.55 11.11 21.04
N PRO A 95 10.78 12.43 21.03
CA PRO A 95 12.13 12.99 21.02
C PRO A 95 12.90 12.64 22.30
#